data_AF-A0A8X6GTK9-F1
#
_entry.id   AF-A0A8X6GTK9-F1
#
_cell.length_a   1.000
_cell.length_b   1.000
_cell.length_c   1.000
_cell.angle_alpha   90.00
_cell.angle_beta   90.00
_cell.angle_gamma   90.00
#
_symmetry.space_group_name_H-M   'P 1'
#
loop_
_entity.id
_entity.type
_entity.pdbx_description
1 polymer ?
#
loop_
_entity_poly.entity_id
_entity_poly.type
_entity_poly.pdbx_seq_one_letter_code
_entity_poly.pdbx_strand_id
1 'polypeptide(L)'
;MEVSYLSAGKQLPSSNKLIPLTPFYDDFGIIRVGGRLKNSIFPESQKHPILLPKTDHVVNLIITDYHLKLHHAATSPSSSQREILDSLSPRCS
;
A
#
# COMPACT_ATOMS: atom_id res chain seq x y z
N MET A 1 13.17 3.26 18.35
CA MET A 1 14.62 3.51 18.39
C MET A 1 15.15 3.87 17.00
N GLU A 2 14.54 3.33 15.95
CA GLU A 2 14.87 3.48 14.53
C GLU A 2 14.76 4.94 14.07
N VAL A 3 13.65 5.60 14.44
CA VAL A 3 13.38 7.00 14.09
C VAL A 3 14.54 7.90 14.50
N SER A 4 15.06 7.78 15.74
CA SER A 4 16.15 8.62 16.23
C SER A 4 17.48 8.42 15.51
N TYR A 5 17.75 7.22 14.95
CA TYR A 5 18.95 7.01 14.13
C TYR A 5 18.78 7.64 12.75
N LEU A 6 17.67 7.31 12.08
CA LEU A 6 17.44 7.72 10.70
C LEU A 6 17.19 9.23 10.58
N SER A 7 16.47 9.84 11.53
CA SER A 7 16.26 11.29 11.55
C SER A 7 17.56 12.07 11.79
N ALA A 8 18.55 11.46 12.45
CA ALA A 8 19.89 12.01 12.65
C ALA A 8 20.85 11.68 11.49
N GLY A 9 20.37 11.08 10.39
CA GLY A 9 21.19 10.66 9.26
C GLY A 9 22.16 9.51 9.58
N LYS A 10 21.95 8.80 10.69
CA LYS A 10 22.79 7.68 11.12
C LYS A 10 22.26 6.37 10.57
N GLN A 11 23.16 5.41 10.36
CA GLN A 11 22.79 4.05 10.00
C GLN A 11 22.25 3.30 11.22
N LEU A 12 21.32 2.37 10.97
CA LEU A 12 20.79 1.49 12.00
C LEU A 12 21.85 0.50 12.49
N PRO A 13 21.78 0.02 13.75
CA PRO A 13 22.63 -1.05 14.24
C PRO A 13 22.50 -2.30 13.37
N SER A 14 23.60 -3.03 13.14
CA SER A 14 23.66 -4.20 12.25
C SER A 14 22.66 -5.32 12.58
N SER A 15 22.19 -5.40 13.83
CA SER A 15 21.16 -6.34 14.29
C SER A 15 19.73 -5.91 13.97
N ASN A 16 19.52 -4.71 13.43
CA ASN A 16 18.19 -4.18 13.18
C ASN A 16 17.55 -4.86 11.95
N LYS A 17 16.32 -5.35 12.15
CA LYS A 17 15.55 -6.07 11.13
C LYS A 17 15.17 -5.23 9.92
N LEU A 18 15.24 -3.90 10.01
CA LEU A 18 14.92 -3.01 8.91
C LEU A 18 16.06 -2.83 7.92
N ILE A 19 17.32 -3.16 8.25
CA ILE A 19 18.47 -2.96 7.35
C ILE A 19 18.26 -3.51 5.93
N PRO A 20 17.71 -4.72 5.72
CA PRO A 20 17.47 -5.25 4.37
C PRO A 20 16.51 -4.41 3.53
N LEU A 21 15.66 -3.59 4.17
CA LEU A 21 14.72 -2.69 3.51
C LEU A 21 15.39 -1.35 3.11
N THR A 22 16.67 -1.15 3.44
CA THR A 22 17.41 0.10 3.20
C THR A 22 16.61 1.34 3.63
N PRO A 23 16.21 1.43 4.91
CA PRO A 23 15.29 2.44 5.38
C PRO A 23 15.96 3.81 5.45
N PHE A 24 15.23 4.86 5.15
CA PHE A 24 15.70 6.24 5.27
C PHE A 24 14.59 7.17 5.75
N TYR A 25 14.96 8.31 6.31
CA TYR A 25 14.04 9.35 6.75
C TYR A 25 13.81 10.34 5.60
N ASP A 26 12.55 10.60 5.26
CA ASP A 26 12.20 11.54 4.19
C ASP A 26 11.99 12.97 4.71
N ASP A 27 11.80 13.91 3.78
CA ASP A 27 11.57 15.32 4.08
C ASP A 27 10.24 15.58 4.82
N PHE A 28 9.34 14.60 4.85
CA PHE A 28 8.05 14.67 5.55
C PHE A 28 8.12 14.09 6.97
N GLY A 29 9.30 13.66 7.42
CA GLY A 29 9.49 13.10 8.76
C GLY A 29 9.03 11.65 8.91
N ILE A 30 9.02 10.89 7.81
CA ILE A 30 8.50 9.53 7.76
C ILE A 30 9.62 8.57 7.30
N ILE A 31 9.59 7.34 7.80
CA ILE A 31 10.52 6.29 7.35
C ILE A 31 10.00 5.68 6.04
N ARG A 32 10.85 5.68 5.01
CA ARG A 32 10.60 5.05 3.72
C ARG A 32 11.57 3.91 3.44
N VAL A 33 11.17 3.04 2.52
CA VAL A 33 11.95 1.88 2.06
C VAL A 33 12.74 2.25 0.78
N GLY A 34 14.05 2.00 0.79
CA GLY A 34 14.91 2.16 -0.37
C GLY A 34 14.91 0.95 -1.31
N GLY A 35 15.61 1.08 -2.45
CA GLY A 35 16.06 -0.10 -3.22
C GLY A 35 15.12 -0.69 -4.26
N ARG A 36 13.79 -0.60 -4.08
CA ARG A 36 12.84 -1.38 -4.89
C ARG A 36 12.81 -1.02 -6.39
N LEU A 37 12.83 0.27 -6.72
CA LEU A 37 12.62 0.75 -8.10
C LEU A 37 13.57 1.91 -8.47
N LYS A 38 14.84 1.81 -8.04
CA LYS A 38 15.84 2.89 -8.21
C LYS A 38 15.95 3.42 -9.65
N ASN A 39 15.82 2.54 -10.65
CA ASN A 39 15.96 2.88 -12.07
C ASN A 39 14.63 3.03 -12.81
N SER A 40 13.50 3.13 -12.10
CA SER A 40 12.19 3.29 -12.74
C SER A 40 11.88 4.75 -13.07
N ILE A 41 10.97 4.95 -14.03
CA ILE A 41 10.42 6.27 -14.38
C ILE A 41 9.34 6.76 -13.41
N PHE A 42 9.03 5.98 -12.36
CA PHE A 42 7.97 6.32 -11.43
C PHE A 42 8.34 7.50 -10.52
N PRO A 43 7.35 8.22 -9.96
CA PRO A 43 7.58 9.22 -8.93
C PRO A 43 8.28 8.61 -7.69
N GLU A 44 9.04 9.43 -6.97
CA GLU A 44 9.78 9.02 -5.76
C GLU A 44 8.88 8.38 -4.71
N SER A 45 7.64 8.85 -4.55
CA SER A 45 6.65 8.28 -3.62
C SER A 45 6.28 6.83 -3.93
N GLN A 46 6.30 6.45 -5.21
CA GLN A 46 6.00 5.09 -5.66
C GLN A 46 7.25 4.20 -5.66
N LYS A 47 8.43 4.80 -5.88
CA LYS A 47 9.72 4.10 -5.76
C LYS A 47 10.05 3.74 -4.30
N HIS A 48 9.68 4.64 -3.38
CA HIS A 48 10.01 4.59 -1.97
C HIS A 48 8.75 4.55 -1.10
N PRO A 49 8.14 3.36 -0.95
CA PRO A 49 6.93 3.21 -0.15
C PRO A 49 7.21 3.52 1.33
N ILE A 50 6.17 4.00 2.02
CA ILE A 50 6.20 4.30 3.44
C ILE A 50 6.30 3.01 4.25
N LEU A 51 7.12 3.00 5.30
CA LEU A 51 7.20 1.91 6.26
C LEU A 51 6.10 2.07 7.32
N LEU A 52 5.06 1.25 7.25
CA LEU A 52 3.96 1.26 8.21
C LEU A 52 4.29 0.44 9.47
N PRO A 53 3.93 0.94 10.67
CA PRO A 53 4.09 0.18 11.91
C PRO A 53 3.15 -1.04 11.91
N LYS A 54 3.72 -2.23 12.17
CA LYS A 54 2.99 -3.51 12.13
C LYS A 54 1.81 -3.59 13.12
N THR A 55 1.91 -2.94 14.26
CA THR A 55 1.00 -3.15 15.40
C THR A 55 -0.12 -2.12 15.49
N ASP A 56 -0.16 -1.15 14.58
CA ASP A 56 -1.18 -0.11 14.61
C ASP A 56 -2.53 -0.65 14.11
N HIS A 57 -3.61 -0.32 14.83
CA HIS A 57 -4.97 -0.71 14.47
C HIS A 57 -5.36 -0.21 13.08
N VAL A 58 -4.98 1.02 12.72
CA VAL A 58 -5.30 1.60 11.41
C VAL A 58 -4.59 0.84 10.30
N VAL A 59 -3.34 0.44 10.51
CA VAL A 59 -2.57 -0.36 9.54
C VAL A 59 -3.23 -1.73 9.34
N ASN A 60 -3.69 -2.37 10.42
CA ASN A 60 -4.43 -3.62 10.32
C ASN A 60 -5.76 -3.47 9.58
N LEU A 61 -6.50 -2.37 9.79
CA LEU A 61 -7.72 -2.07 9.04
C LEU A 61 -7.42 -1.89 7.55
N ILE A 62 -6.38 -1.14 7.19
CA ILE A 62 -5.96 -0.94 5.80
C ILE A 62 -5.60 -2.29 5.16
N ILE A 63 -4.76 -3.10 5.83
CA ILE A 63 -4.37 -4.42 5.32
C ILE A 63 -5.61 -5.30 5.12
N THR A 64 -6.53 -5.31 6.07
CA THR A 64 -7.75 -6.13 6.01
C THR A 64 -8.67 -5.69 4.87
N ASP A 65 -8.90 -4.38 4.72
CA ASP A 65 -9.72 -3.81 3.64
C ASP A 65 -9.16 -4.17 2.26
N TYR A 66 -7.85 -3.97 2.05
CA TYR A 66 -7.20 -4.35 0.79
C TYR A 66 -7.17 -5.86 0.58
N HIS A 67 -6.96 -6.66 1.63
CA HIS A 67 -7.04 -8.11 1.55
C HIS A 67 -8.41 -8.55 1.03
N LEU A 68 -9.51 -8.04 1.61
CA LEU A 68 -10.87 -8.37 1.17
C LEU A 68 -11.16 -7.89 -0.25
N LYS A 69 -10.79 -6.66 -0.60
CA LYS A 69 -10.99 -6.10 -1.96
C LYS A 69 -10.23 -6.88 -3.03
N LEU A 70 -8.99 -7.29 -2.74
CA LEU A 70 -8.13 -7.97 -3.71
C LEU A 70 -8.34 -9.49 -3.73
N HIS A 71 -8.81 -10.11 -2.64
CA HIS A 71 -9.15 -11.54 -2.61
C HIS A 71 -10.38 -11.91 -3.45
N HIS A 72 -11.23 -10.95 -3.81
CA HIS A 72 -12.33 -11.17 -4.78
C HIS A 72 -11.89 -11.06 -6.26
N ALA A 73 -10.62 -10.75 -6.54
CA ALA A 73 -10.08 -10.70 -7.90
C ALA A 73 -9.63 -12.06 -8.45
N ALA A 74 -9.71 -13.14 -7.66
CA ALA A 74 -9.46 -14.50 -8.13
C ALA A 74 -10.80 -15.16 -8.55
N THR A 75 -11.10 -15.07 -9.84
CA THR A 75 -12.02 -15.93 -10.60
C THR A 75 -13.46 -16.03 -10.08
N SER A 76 -14.32 -15.10 -10.47
CA SER A 76 -15.71 -15.47 -10.77
C SER A 76 -15.82 -15.82 -12.25
N PRO A 77 -16.15 -17.08 -12.63
CA PRO A 77 -16.65 -17.31 -13.97
C PRO A 77 -18.02 -16.62 -14.01
N SER A 78 -18.21 -15.73 -14.98
CA SER A 78 -19.51 -15.17 -15.38
C SER A 78 -20.25 -14.28 -14.37
N SER A 79 -20.47 -13.04 -14.82
CA SER A 79 -21.79 -12.44 -14.93
C SER A 79 -22.61 -12.25 -13.64
N SER A 80 -22.65 -11.02 -13.14
CA SER A 80 -23.92 -10.31 -12.91
C SER A 80 -23.66 -8.86 -12.47
N GLN A 81 -23.52 -7.96 -13.44
CA GLN A 81 -23.94 -6.58 -13.22
C GLN A 81 -25.47 -6.61 -13.04
N ARG A 82 -25.92 -6.70 -11.79
CA ARG A 82 -27.29 -6.37 -11.42
C ARG A 82 -27.28 -4.93 -10.93
N GLU A 83 -27.62 -4.02 -11.83
CA GLU A 83 -28.65 -2.98 -11.66
C GLU A 83 -28.55 -1.95 -12.78
N ILE A 84 -29.72 -1.42 -13.16
CA ILE A 84 -29.97 -0.32 -14.11
C ILE A 84 -30.15 -0.76 -15.58
N LEU A 85 -31.28 -1.42 -15.88
CA LEU A 85 -32.17 -1.02 -16.99
C LEU A 85 -33.52 -1.76 -16.89
N ASP A 86 -34.45 -1.27 -16.08
CA ASP A 86 -35.84 -1.76 -16.12
C ASP A 86 -36.86 -0.63 -15.88
N SER A 87 -36.75 0.46 -16.64
CA SER A 87 -37.74 1.54 -16.55
C SER A 87 -38.09 2.27 -17.84
N LEU A 88 -37.69 1.80 -19.03
CA LEU A 88 -38.12 2.44 -20.29
C LEU A 88 -38.26 1.44 -21.46
N SER A 89 -39.44 0.83 -21.60
CA SER A 89 -40.11 0.68 -22.91
C SER A 89 -41.59 0.25 -22.74
N PRO A 90 -42.53 0.80 -23.52
CA PRO A 90 -43.96 0.74 -23.26
C PRO A 90 -44.58 -0.58 -23.75
N ARG A 91 -45.57 -1.05 -22.99
CA ARG A 91 -46.43 -2.18 -23.36
C ARG A 91 -47.20 -1.81 -24.63
N CYS A 92 -46.86 -2.44 -25.76
CA CYS A 92 -47.72 -2.44 -26.94
C CYS A 92 -48.84 -3.46 -26.76
N SER A 93 -49.97 -3.10 -27.35
CA SER A 93 -51.34 -3.63 -27.27
C SER A 93 -51.49 -5.11 -27.60
#